data_AF-A0A956KZG8-F1
#
_entry.id   AF-A0A956KZG8-F1
#
_cell.length_a   1.000
_cell.length_b   1.000
_cell.length_c   1.000
_cell.angle_alpha   90.00
_cell.angle_beta   90.00
_cell.angle_gamma   90.00
#
_symmetry.space_group_name_H-M   'P 1'
#
loop_
_entity.id
_entity.type
_entity.pdbx_description
1 polymer ?
#
loop_
_entity_poly.entity_id
_entity_poly.type
_entity_poly.pdbx_seq_one_letter_code
_entity_poly.pdbx_strand_id
1 'polypeptide(L)'
;MSTSPPPRSLRARLQRHAVLAYFVLTFAISWGAIVAAFGLGPIPPEQLAARGAIVYVSLLLGPSVAGTCMIGLVAGREGFAELRGRLLAWRRSPRWYAVALLLAPLSLCAVLLVLSRGLGLVPDVFVAEGLGSRLLTGVGAGLVVALCEETGWTGFAVPRLRARRSVLTTGVVVGLVWGAWHFPPFWEHDTLAEPVALGLLLARLFSWLPAFRVLMVWVHDRTQSFWAVVLMHAPLAA
;
A
#
# COMPACT_ATOMS: atom_id res chain seq x y z
N MET A 1 8.55 -28.79 43.29
CA MET A 1 9.42 -28.17 42.28
C MET A 1 8.55 -27.69 41.13
N SER A 2 8.37 -26.37 41.01
CA SER A 2 7.59 -25.74 39.94
C SER A 2 8.47 -25.59 38.69
N THR A 3 8.20 -26.36 37.65
CA THR A 3 8.89 -26.22 36.36
C THR A 3 8.23 -25.07 35.60
N SER A 4 8.86 -23.91 35.59
CA SER A 4 8.49 -22.82 34.68
C SER A 4 8.55 -23.32 33.23
N PRO A 5 7.52 -23.07 32.38
CA PRO A 5 7.57 -23.48 30.99
C PRO A 5 8.77 -22.84 30.27
N PRO A 6 9.43 -23.54 29.33
CA PRO A 6 10.59 -23.01 28.64
C PRO A 6 10.24 -21.69 27.93
N PRO A 7 11.16 -20.71 27.87
CA PRO A 7 10.90 -19.44 27.20
C PRO A 7 10.51 -19.72 25.75
N ARG A 8 9.29 -19.28 25.36
CA ARG A 8 8.83 -19.41 23.97
C ARG A 8 9.88 -18.77 23.05
N SER A 9 10.44 -19.57 22.16
CA SER A 9 11.47 -19.13 21.21
C SER A 9 10.99 -17.90 20.44
N LEU A 10 11.89 -16.98 20.13
CA LEU A 10 11.59 -15.75 19.38
C LEU A 10 10.80 -16.06 18.09
N ARG A 11 11.17 -17.16 17.42
CA ARG A 11 10.49 -17.69 16.23
C ARG A 11 9.03 -18.05 16.48
N ALA A 12 8.71 -18.71 17.60
CA ALA A 12 7.33 -19.07 17.94
C ALA A 12 6.45 -17.84 18.19
N ARG A 13 7.03 -16.77 18.79
CA ARG A 13 6.32 -15.48 18.96
C ARG A 13 6.10 -14.78 17.62
N LEU A 14 7.12 -14.74 16.76
CA LEU A 14 7.01 -14.19 15.40
C LEU A 14 5.97 -14.92 14.56
N GLN A 15 5.89 -16.25 14.63
CA GLN A 15 4.86 -17.01 13.92
C GLN A 15 3.45 -16.68 14.42
N ARG A 16 3.27 -16.53 15.74
CA ARG A 16 1.98 -16.18 16.34
C ARG A 16 1.52 -14.77 15.97
N HIS A 17 2.43 -13.81 15.92
CA HIS A 17 2.15 -12.39 15.68
C HIS A 17 2.71 -11.89 14.34
N ALA A 18 2.81 -12.78 13.35
CA ALA A 18 3.53 -12.55 12.10
C ALA A 18 3.08 -11.29 11.36
N VAL A 19 1.78 -11.08 11.24
CA VAL A 19 1.21 -9.91 10.55
C VAL A 19 1.49 -8.61 11.31
N LEU A 20 1.35 -8.63 12.65
CA LEU A 20 1.66 -7.47 13.48
C LEU A 20 3.15 -7.12 13.41
N ALA A 21 4.03 -8.13 13.51
CA ALA A 21 5.47 -7.95 13.39
C ALA A 21 5.85 -7.36 12.02
N TYR A 22 5.18 -7.80 10.95
CA TYR A 22 5.34 -7.19 9.63
C TYR A 22 4.91 -5.72 9.61
N PHE A 23 3.73 -5.37 10.12
CA PHE A 23 3.28 -3.97 10.18
C PHE A 23 4.25 -3.09 10.98
N VAL A 24 4.69 -3.55 12.15
CA VAL A 24 5.67 -2.81 12.97
C VAL A 24 6.97 -2.61 12.20
N LEU A 25 7.49 -3.66 11.54
CA LEU A 25 8.73 -3.57 10.78
C LEU A 25 8.60 -2.63 9.56
N THR A 26 7.47 -2.68 8.85
CA THR A 26 7.17 -1.78 7.73
C THR A 26 7.18 -0.31 8.18
N PHE A 27 6.50 0.01 9.29
CA PHE A 27 6.49 1.37 9.84
C PHE A 27 7.88 1.76 10.35
N ALA A 28 8.58 0.88 11.04
CA ALA A 28 9.92 1.17 11.55
C ALA A 28 10.92 1.49 10.43
N ILE A 29 10.89 0.75 9.32
CA ILE A 29 11.77 1.01 8.18
C ILE A 29 11.36 2.31 7.48
N SER A 30 10.09 2.46 7.12
CA SER A 30 9.63 3.63 6.37
C SER A 30 9.74 4.91 7.17
N TRP A 31 9.10 4.96 8.34
CA TRP A 31 9.04 6.16 9.15
C TRP A 31 10.37 6.42 9.84
N GLY A 32 11.13 5.38 10.23
CA GLY A 32 12.45 5.56 10.83
C GLY A 32 13.43 6.26 9.90
N ALA A 33 13.45 5.90 8.61
CA ALA A 33 14.29 6.58 7.64
C ALA A 33 13.84 8.04 7.36
N ILE A 34 12.53 8.28 7.33
CA ILE A 34 11.97 9.65 7.20
C ILE A 34 12.35 10.48 8.43
N VAL A 35 12.12 9.98 9.64
CA VAL A 35 12.46 10.67 10.89
C VAL A 35 13.96 10.92 10.99
N ALA A 36 14.80 9.98 10.56
CA ALA A 36 16.25 10.18 10.53
C ALA A 36 16.68 11.29 9.57
N ALA A 37 15.95 11.52 8.48
CA ALA A 37 16.26 12.53 7.48
C ALA A 37 15.65 13.91 7.77
N PHE A 38 14.46 13.96 8.37
CA PHE A 38 13.65 15.18 8.52
C PHE A 38 13.27 15.53 9.97
N GLY A 39 13.52 14.64 10.93
CA GLY A 39 13.12 14.80 12.33
C GLY A 39 11.69 14.30 12.62
N LEU A 40 11.23 14.55 13.85
CA LEU A 40 9.92 14.08 14.36
C LEU A 40 8.75 15.02 14.03
N GLY A 41 8.94 15.98 13.12
CA GLY A 41 7.95 17.00 12.78
C GLY A 41 7.43 16.90 11.34
N PRO A 42 6.49 17.80 10.97
CA PRO A 42 6.03 17.94 9.59
C PRO A 42 7.23 18.32 8.69
N ILE A 43 7.24 17.77 7.48
CA ILE A 43 8.34 17.99 6.53
C ILE A 43 8.11 19.33 5.84
N PRO A 44 9.02 20.32 5.98
CA PRO A 44 8.85 21.60 5.31
C PRO A 44 8.83 21.44 3.78
N PRO A 45 7.98 22.19 3.04
CA PRO A 45 7.86 22.04 1.59
C PRO A 45 9.18 22.16 0.84
N GLU A 46 10.08 23.06 1.29
CA GLU A 46 11.41 23.22 0.70
C GLU A 46 12.30 22.00 0.89
N GLN A 47 12.19 21.31 2.03
CA GLN A 47 12.93 20.07 2.28
C GLN A 47 12.32 18.90 1.51
N LEU A 48 10.99 18.84 1.41
CA LEU A 48 10.32 17.84 0.58
C LEU A 48 10.68 18.02 -0.90
N ALA A 49 10.78 19.25 -1.39
CA ALA A 49 11.21 19.53 -2.76
C ALA A 49 12.67 19.11 -3.00
N ALA A 50 13.57 19.40 -2.04
CA ALA A 50 15.00 19.10 -2.19
C ALA A 50 15.37 17.63 -1.96
N ARG A 51 14.64 16.93 -1.07
CA ARG A 51 15.01 15.59 -0.58
C ARG A 51 13.84 14.60 -0.58
N GLY A 52 12.73 14.91 -1.23
CA GLY A 52 11.51 14.09 -1.23
C GLY A 52 11.71 12.67 -1.74
N ALA A 53 12.71 12.44 -2.59
CA ALA A 53 13.10 11.09 -3.00
C ALA A 53 13.39 10.17 -1.80
N ILE A 54 13.94 10.70 -0.69
CA ILE A 54 14.16 9.94 0.54
C ILE A 54 12.84 9.47 1.12
N VAL A 55 11.81 10.32 1.15
CA VAL A 55 10.48 9.97 1.67
C VAL A 55 9.88 8.83 0.83
N TYR A 56 9.84 9.00 -0.48
CA TYR A 56 9.23 8.01 -1.38
C TYR A 56 10.01 6.68 -1.37
N VAL A 57 11.34 6.70 -1.47
CA VAL A 57 12.15 5.48 -1.41
C VAL A 57 12.00 4.78 -0.06
N SER A 58 11.99 5.52 1.05
CA SER A 58 11.79 4.95 2.39
C SER A 58 10.43 4.29 2.54
N LEU A 59 9.40 4.90 1.97
CA LEU A 59 8.08 4.29 1.86
C LEU A 59 8.21 2.99 1.03
N LEU A 60 8.72 3.00 -0.20
CA LEU A 60 8.85 1.76 -1.00
C LEU A 60 9.63 0.63 -0.31
N LEU A 61 10.70 0.96 0.42
CA LEU A 61 11.55 -0.02 1.11
C LEU A 61 10.84 -0.69 2.30
N GLY A 62 9.97 0.02 3.02
CA GLY A 62 9.32 -0.52 4.22
C GLY A 62 8.55 -1.82 3.99
N PRO A 63 7.49 -1.84 3.17
CA PRO A 63 6.71 -3.04 2.90
C PRO A 63 7.51 -4.09 2.10
N SER A 64 8.35 -3.68 1.14
CA SER A 64 9.12 -4.63 0.32
C SER A 64 10.16 -5.41 1.13
N VAL A 65 10.99 -4.70 1.92
CA VAL A 65 12.03 -5.30 2.76
C VAL A 65 11.38 -6.07 3.92
N ALA A 66 10.44 -5.46 4.64
CA ALA A 66 9.75 -6.13 5.74
C ALA A 66 9.03 -7.39 5.25
N GLY A 67 8.35 -7.32 4.11
CA GLY A 67 7.65 -8.45 3.51
C GLY A 67 8.59 -9.60 3.20
N THR A 68 9.67 -9.32 2.48
CA THR A 68 10.68 -10.32 2.10
C THR A 68 11.34 -10.96 3.31
N CYS A 69 11.76 -10.15 4.30
CA CYS A 69 12.32 -10.64 5.55
C CYS A 69 11.33 -11.53 6.30
N MET A 70 10.08 -11.09 6.42
CA MET A 70 9.07 -11.83 7.17
C MET A 70 8.63 -13.11 6.47
N ILE A 71 8.62 -13.16 5.12
CA ILE A 71 8.46 -14.42 4.37
C ILE A 71 9.57 -15.39 4.77
N GLY A 72 10.84 -14.96 4.71
CA GLY A 72 11.98 -15.80 5.07
C GLY A 72 11.97 -16.28 6.52
N LEU A 73 11.69 -15.39 7.48
CA LEU A 73 11.73 -15.70 8.91
C LEU A 73 10.56 -16.57 9.38
N VAL A 74 9.36 -16.38 8.81
CA VAL A 74 8.13 -17.05 9.26
C VAL A 74 7.84 -18.32 8.46
N ALA A 75 7.96 -18.26 7.13
CA ALA A 75 7.58 -19.35 6.21
C ALA A 75 8.76 -19.97 5.44
N GLY A 76 9.94 -19.36 5.48
CA GLY A 76 11.14 -19.90 4.84
C GLY A 76 10.97 -20.15 3.35
N ARG A 77 11.56 -21.26 2.86
CA ARG A 77 11.55 -21.64 1.44
C ARG A 77 10.15 -21.87 0.88
N GLU A 78 9.25 -22.44 1.68
CA GLU A 78 7.87 -22.70 1.27
C GLU A 78 7.11 -21.40 1.01
N GLY A 79 7.32 -20.38 1.84
CA GLY A 79 6.71 -19.06 1.64
C GLY A 79 7.14 -18.40 0.32
N PHE A 80 8.42 -18.51 -0.05
CA PHE A 80 8.91 -18.03 -1.35
C PHE A 80 8.38 -18.86 -2.52
N ALA A 81 8.23 -20.18 -2.34
CA ALA A 81 7.61 -21.03 -3.36
C ALA A 81 6.14 -20.65 -3.60
N GLU A 82 5.39 -20.33 -2.53
CA GLU A 82 4.02 -19.85 -2.62
C GLU A 82 3.94 -18.48 -3.33
N LEU A 83 4.82 -17.53 -2.98
CA LEU A 83 4.92 -16.24 -3.67
C LEU A 83 5.23 -16.43 -5.17
N ARG A 84 6.19 -17.29 -5.50
CA ARG A 84 6.50 -17.64 -6.89
C ARG A 84 5.30 -18.24 -7.61
N GLY A 85 4.53 -19.11 -6.96
CA GLY A 85 3.30 -19.66 -7.52
C GLY A 85 2.29 -18.57 -7.90
N ARG A 86 2.13 -17.55 -7.06
CA ARG A 86 1.25 -16.39 -7.34
C ARG A 86 1.79 -15.45 -8.43
N LEU A 87 3.11 -15.30 -8.53
CA LEU A 87 3.76 -14.58 -9.64
C LEU A 87 3.54 -15.29 -10.98
N LEU A 88 3.54 -16.62 -10.98
CA LEU A 88 3.32 -17.44 -12.17
C LEU A 88 1.84 -17.64 -12.51
N ALA A 89 0.91 -17.29 -11.62
CA ALA A 89 -0.53 -17.43 -11.82
C ALA A 89 -1.15 -16.38 -12.78
N TRP A 90 -0.35 -15.71 -13.60
CA TRP A 90 -0.78 -14.55 -14.39
C TRP A 90 -1.80 -14.86 -15.50
N ARG A 91 -1.93 -16.13 -15.92
CA ARG A 91 -2.94 -16.55 -16.92
C ARG A 91 -4.31 -16.85 -16.33
N ARG A 92 -4.49 -16.74 -15.01
CA ARG A 92 -5.75 -17.10 -14.36
C ARG A 92 -6.79 -16.00 -14.55
N SER A 93 -7.83 -16.32 -15.32
CA SER A 93 -9.06 -15.53 -15.48
C SER A 93 -8.85 -14.12 -16.06
N PRO A 94 -8.64 -13.98 -17.38
CA PRO A 94 -8.36 -12.71 -18.06
C PRO A 94 -9.34 -11.58 -17.76
N ARG A 95 -10.62 -11.89 -17.51
CA ARG A 95 -11.64 -10.91 -17.11
C ARG A 95 -11.24 -10.08 -15.87
N TRP A 96 -10.47 -10.65 -14.94
CA TRP A 96 -10.03 -9.94 -13.76
C TRP A 96 -8.91 -8.95 -14.03
N TYR A 97 -8.16 -9.12 -15.11
CA TYR A 97 -7.17 -8.14 -15.54
C TYR A 97 -7.85 -6.88 -16.08
N ALA A 98 -9.00 -7.03 -16.76
CA ALA A 98 -9.82 -5.88 -17.14
C ALA A 98 -10.37 -5.15 -15.89
N VAL A 99 -10.88 -5.89 -14.90
CA VAL A 99 -11.32 -5.29 -13.62
C VAL A 99 -10.16 -4.57 -12.93
N ALA A 100 -8.99 -5.21 -12.82
CA ALA A 100 -7.81 -4.63 -12.20
C ALA A 100 -7.38 -3.32 -12.88
N LEU A 101 -7.24 -3.34 -14.21
CA LEU A 101 -6.75 -2.20 -14.97
C LEU A 101 -7.75 -1.05 -15.05
N LEU A 102 -9.05 -1.34 -15.15
CA LEU A 102 -10.05 -0.33 -15.48
C LEU A 102 -10.76 0.25 -14.24
N LEU A 103 -10.83 -0.47 -13.12
CA LEU A 103 -11.65 -0.02 -11.99
C LEU A 103 -11.16 1.31 -11.41
N ALA A 104 -9.87 1.46 -11.14
CA ALA A 104 -9.32 2.71 -10.60
C ALA A 104 -9.45 3.88 -11.61
N PRO A 105 -8.98 3.77 -12.86
CA PRO A 105 -9.10 4.85 -13.84
C PRO A 105 -10.55 5.25 -14.13
N LEU A 106 -11.46 4.28 -14.28
CA LEU A 106 -12.86 4.59 -14.58
C LEU A 106 -13.57 5.25 -13.40
N SER A 107 -13.27 4.82 -12.17
CA SER A 107 -13.82 5.47 -10.96
C SER A 107 -13.33 6.92 -10.85
N LEU A 108 -12.04 7.15 -11.11
CA LEU A 108 -11.47 8.50 -11.12
C LEU A 108 -12.12 9.36 -12.23
N CYS A 109 -12.20 8.86 -13.47
CA CYS A 109 -12.85 9.56 -14.57
C CYS A 109 -14.32 9.89 -14.24
N ALA A 110 -15.06 8.99 -13.60
CA ALA A 110 -16.44 9.23 -13.20
C ALA A 110 -16.55 10.36 -12.17
N VAL A 111 -15.70 10.35 -11.13
CA VAL A 111 -15.64 11.43 -10.11
C VAL A 111 -15.28 12.76 -10.76
N LEU A 112 -14.24 12.78 -11.59
CA LEU A 112 -13.79 13.99 -12.30
C LEU A 112 -14.87 14.54 -13.24
N LEU A 113 -15.61 13.69 -13.94
CA LEU A 113 -16.71 14.11 -14.80
C LEU A 113 -17.86 14.74 -13.99
N VAL A 114 -18.22 14.14 -12.85
CA VAL A 114 -19.25 14.68 -11.96
C VAL A 114 -18.84 16.04 -11.41
N LEU A 115 -17.60 16.17 -10.93
CA LEU A 115 -17.06 17.44 -10.45
C LEU A 115 -16.99 18.48 -11.56
N SER A 116 -16.62 18.07 -12.77
CA SER A 116 -16.54 18.98 -13.92
C SER A 116 -17.90 19.53 -14.32
N ARG A 117 -18.92 18.68 -14.37
CA ARG A 117 -20.30 19.10 -14.69
C ARG A 117 -20.97 19.86 -13.55
N GLY A 118 -20.67 19.51 -12.29
CA GLY A 118 -21.29 20.11 -11.12
C GLY A 118 -20.66 21.44 -10.69
N LEU A 119 -19.34 21.58 -10.82
CA LEU A 119 -18.58 22.74 -10.34
C LEU A 119 -17.91 23.55 -11.46
N GLY A 120 -18.05 23.13 -12.72
CA GLY A 120 -17.42 23.79 -13.87
C GLY A 120 -15.89 23.61 -13.93
N LEU A 121 -15.32 22.72 -13.12
CA LEU A 121 -13.88 22.49 -13.07
C LEU A 121 -13.47 21.58 -14.23
N VAL A 122 -12.56 22.02 -15.11
CA VAL A 122 -11.93 21.12 -16.08
C VAL A 122 -10.65 20.58 -15.47
N PRO A 123 -10.54 19.27 -15.21
CA PRO A 123 -9.31 18.71 -14.64
C PRO A 123 -8.13 18.91 -15.58
N ASP A 124 -7.00 19.34 -15.02
CA ASP A 124 -5.79 19.71 -15.76
C ASP A 124 -5.29 18.59 -16.69
N VAL A 125 -5.51 17.33 -16.31
CA VAL A 125 -5.15 16.14 -17.11
C VAL A 125 -5.78 16.13 -18.51
N PHE A 126 -6.92 16.79 -18.72
CA PHE A 126 -7.61 16.83 -20.02
C PHE A 126 -7.12 17.94 -20.95
N VAL A 127 -6.36 18.91 -20.42
CA VAL A 127 -5.88 20.09 -21.15
C VAL A 127 -4.36 20.21 -21.16
N ALA A 128 -3.67 19.41 -20.36
CA ALA A 128 -2.23 19.45 -20.25
C ALA A 128 -1.48 18.92 -21.48
N GLU A 129 -0.47 19.67 -21.92
CA GLU A 129 0.47 19.24 -22.95
C GLU A 129 1.33 18.05 -22.49
N GLY A 130 1.71 17.19 -23.44
CA GLY A 130 2.59 16.04 -23.15
C GLY A 130 1.89 14.87 -22.45
N LEU A 131 0.58 14.68 -22.66
CA LEU A 131 -0.19 13.58 -22.07
C LEU A 131 0.50 12.22 -22.28
N GLY A 132 1.05 11.95 -23.47
CA GLY A 132 1.73 10.68 -23.77
C GLY A 132 2.96 10.42 -22.89
N SER A 133 3.83 11.41 -22.69
CA SER A 133 5.03 11.26 -21.85
C SER A 133 4.69 11.18 -20.36
N ARG A 134 3.66 11.93 -19.92
CA ARG A 134 3.14 11.86 -18.54
C ARG A 134 2.55 10.49 -18.24
N LEU A 135 1.72 9.95 -19.15
CA LEU A 135 1.17 8.60 -19.02
C LEU A 135 2.26 7.54 -18.99
N LEU A 136 3.26 7.63 -19.86
CA LEU A 136 4.37 6.67 -19.88
C LEU A 136 5.15 6.68 -18.56
N THR A 137 5.46 7.88 -18.06
CA THR A 137 6.22 8.06 -16.81
C THR A 137 5.41 7.60 -15.60
N GLY A 138 4.13 7.99 -15.53
CA GLY A 138 3.21 7.60 -14.48
C GLY A 138 3.00 6.09 -14.42
N VAL A 139 2.76 5.43 -15.57
CA VAL A 139 2.62 3.97 -15.63
C VAL A 139 3.90 3.28 -15.14
N GLY A 140 5.08 3.75 -15.58
CA GLY A 140 6.36 3.19 -15.15
C GLY A 140 6.58 3.33 -13.64
N ALA A 141 6.39 4.54 -13.10
CA ALA A 141 6.53 4.83 -11.68
C ALA A 141 5.50 4.04 -10.83
N GLY A 142 4.24 4.08 -11.23
CA GLY A 142 3.15 3.40 -10.55
C GLY A 142 3.33 1.88 -10.49
N LEU A 143 3.87 1.26 -11.55
CA LEU A 143 4.22 -0.17 -11.54
C LEU A 143 5.33 -0.49 -10.54
N VAL A 144 6.37 0.35 -10.45
CA VAL A 144 7.46 0.16 -9.48
C VAL A 144 6.92 0.30 -8.06
N VAL A 145 6.13 1.34 -7.79
CA VAL A 145 5.49 1.58 -6.49
C VAL A 145 4.63 0.38 -6.09
N ALA A 146 3.71 -0.02 -6.97
CA ALA A 146 2.82 -1.15 -6.74
C ALA A 146 3.60 -2.46 -6.50
N LEU A 147 4.67 -2.72 -7.25
CA LEU A 147 5.48 -3.92 -7.08
C LEU A 147 6.16 -3.94 -5.70
N CYS A 148 6.80 -2.85 -5.31
CA CYS A 148 7.48 -2.72 -4.02
C CYS A 148 6.49 -2.88 -2.85
N GLU A 149 5.38 -2.15 -2.89
CA GLU A 149 4.39 -2.19 -1.82
C GLU A 149 3.68 -3.54 -1.73
N GLU A 150 3.21 -4.07 -2.85
CA GLU A 150 2.44 -5.32 -2.84
C GLU A 150 3.30 -6.54 -2.51
N THR A 151 4.62 -6.47 -2.69
CA THR A 151 5.54 -7.51 -2.19
C THR A 151 5.35 -7.78 -0.70
N GLY A 152 5.12 -6.73 0.10
CA GLY A 152 4.81 -6.87 1.52
C GLY A 152 3.32 -7.09 1.77
N TRP A 153 2.48 -6.17 1.29
CA TRP A 153 1.07 -6.19 1.65
C TRP A 153 0.36 -7.44 1.13
N THR A 154 0.51 -7.75 -0.16
CA THR A 154 -0.10 -8.92 -0.79
C THR A 154 0.79 -10.16 -0.73
N GLY A 155 2.11 -10.00 -0.84
CA GLY A 155 3.04 -11.14 -0.78
C GLY A 155 3.13 -11.77 0.60
N PHE A 156 2.91 -11.00 1.68
CA PHE A 156 3.02 -11.50 3.06
C PHE A 156 1.74 -11.37 3.90
N ALA A 157 1.18 -10.16 4.04
CA ALA A 157 0.16 -9.88 5.04
C ALA A 157 -1.25 -10.39 4.65
N VAL A 158 -1.70 -10.09 3.43
CA VAL A 158 -3.03 -10.46 2.94
C VAL A 158 -3.29 -11.97 3.01
N PRO A 159 -2.40 -12.88 2.54
CA PRO A 159 -2.67 -14.31 2.58
C PRO A 159 -2.85 -14.84 4.01
N ARG A 160 -2.05 -14.33 4.95
CA ARG A 160 -2.10 -14.71 6.37
C ARG A 160 -3.37 -14.23 7.06
N LEU A 161 -3.81 -13.00 6.77
CA LEU A 161 -5.08 -12.48 7.27
C LEU A 161 -6.27 -13.20 6.62
N ARG A 162 -6.23 -13.41 5.30
CA ARG A 162 -7.28 -14.10 4.54
C ARG A 162 -7.50 -15.54 5.00
N ALA A 163 -6.45 -16.22 5.46
CA ALA A 163 -6.56 -17.58 6.00
C ALA A 163 -7.49 -17.70 7.23
N ARG A 164 -7.80 -16.58 7.92
CA ARG A 164 -8.59 -16.59 9.16
C ARG A 164 -9.73 -15.58 9.21
N ARG A 165 -9.83 -14.71 8.21
CA ARG A 165 -10.79 -13.60 8.16
C ARG A 165 -11.60 -13.67 6.87
N SER A 166 -12.50 -12.73 6.64
CA SER A 166 -13.18 -12.56 5.34
C SER A 166 -12.36 -11.64 4.42
N VAL A 167 -12.76 -11.55 3.15
CA VAL A 167 -12.22 -10.57 2.18
C VAL A 167 -12.41 -9.14 2.72
N LEU A 168 -13.62 -8.81 3.16
CA LEU A 168 -13.96 -7.49 3.71
C LEU A 168 -13.09 -7.15 4.92
N THR A 169 -13.04 -8.02 5.94
CA THR A 169 -12.26 -7.74 7.15
C THR A 169 -10.76 -7.62 6.83
N THR A 170 -10.24 -8.45 5.93
CA THR A 170 -8.83 -8.37 5.55
C THR A 170 -8.52 -7.07 4.81
N GLY A 171 -9.39 -6.68 3.86
CA GLY A 171 -9.27 -5.44 3.12
C GLY A 171 -9.33 -4.22 4.01
N VAL A 172 -10.30 -4.13 4.91
CA VAL A 172 -10.43 -3.01 5.86
C VAL A 172 -9.22 -2.92 6.78
N VAL A 173 -8.80 -4.04 7.40
CA VAL A 173 -7.63 -4.03 8.30
C VAL A 173 -6.37 -3.59 7.58
N VAL A 174 -6.05 -4.21 6.44
CA VAL A 174 -4.84 -3.84 5.68
C VAL A 174 -4.97 -2.42 5.15
N GLY A 175 -6.15 -2.00 4.71
CA GLY A 175 -6.38 -0.68 4.13
C GLY A 175 -6.31 0.46 5.13
N LEU A 176 -6.76 0.24 6.38
CA LEU A 176 -6.55 1.19 7.47
C LEU A 176 -5.06 1.30 7.83
N VAL A 177 -4.35 0.17 7.93
CA VAL A 177 -2.90 0.18 8.20
C VAL A 177 -2.13 0.86 7.05
N TRP A 178 -2.53 0.60 5.81
CA TRP A 178 -1.96 1.19 4.62
C TRP A 178 -2.23 2.70 4.53
N GLY A 179 -3.45 3.15 4.84
CA GLY A 179 -3.76 4.57 4.96
C GLY A 179 -2.96 5.26 6.05
N ALA A 180 -2.88 4.65 7.24
CA ALA A 180 -2.07 5.20 8.33
C ALA A 180 -0.59 5.29 7.94
N TRP A 181 -0.04 4.28 7.27
CA TRP A 181 1.35 4.23 6.83
C TRP A 181 1.76 5.40 5.92
N HIS A 182 0.82 5.91 5.11
CA HIS A 182 1.01 7.07 4.24
C HIS A 182 1.00 8.43 4.97
N PHE A 183 0.84 8.46 6.29
CA PHE A 183 0.76 9.71 7.05
C PHE A 183 1.91 10.71 6.81
N PRO A 184 3.21 10.32 6.82
CA PRO A 184 4.30 11.29 6.80
C PRO A 184 4.30 12.32 5.65
N PRO A 185 4.14 11.93 4.36
CA PRO A 185 4.09 12.91 3.26
C PRO A 185 2.88 13.84 3.29
N PHE A 186 1.86 13.58 4.12
CA PHE A 186 0.65 14.39 4.23
C PHE A 186 0.56 15.18 5.55
N TRP A 187 1.60 15.11 6.38
CA TRP A 187 1.66 15.85 7.62
C TRP A 187 2.30 17.22 7.40
N GLU A 188 1.47 18.27 7.46
CA GLU A 188 1.86 19.68 7.33
C GLU A 188 1.80 20.39 8.69
N HIS A 189 2.30 21.63 8.75
CA HIS A 189 2.60 22.35 10.01
C HIS A 189 1.42 22.40 10.99
N ASP A 190 0.22 22.72 10.50
CA ASP A 190 -0.97 22.94 11.33
C ASP A 190 -1.95 21.75 11.31
N THR A 191 -1.61 20.66 10.59
CA THR A 191 -2.55 19.57 10.31
C THR A 191 -3.09 18.90 11.57
N LEU A 192 -2.29 18.82 12.64
CA LEU A 192 -2.68 18.16 13.90
C LEU A 192 -3.30 19.10 14.92
N ALA A 193 -3.09 20.42 14.77
CA ALA A 193 -3.61 21.41 15.71
C ALA A 193 -5.00 21.90 15.30
N GLU A 194 -5.28 21.96 13.99
CA GLU A 194 -6.54 22.48 13.46
C GLU A 194 -7.55 21.36 13.17
N PRO A 195 -8.76 21.37 13.78
CA PRO A 195 -9.75 20.30 13.62
C PRO A 195 -10.15 20.04 12.16
N VAL A 196 -10.25 21.11 11.36
CA VAL A 196 -10.61 21.00 9.94
C VAL A 196 -9.46 20.36 9.16
N ALA A 197 -8.22 20.78 9.40
CA ALA A 197 -7.05 20.22 8.75
C ALA A 197 -6.85 18.74 9.12
N LEU A 198 -7.07 18.38 10.39
CA LEU A 198 -7.06 16.99 10.84
C LEU A 198 -8.16 16.17 10.15
N GLY A 199 -9.37 16.72 10.07
CA GLY A 199 -10.47 16.08 9.35
C GLY A 199 -10.15 15.81 7.88
N LEU A 200 -9.53 16.77 7.19
CA LEU A 200 -9.10 16.63 5.80
C LEU A 200 -7.99 15.58 5.64
N LEU A 201 -7.01 15.54 6.55
CA LEU A 201 -5.99 14.50 6.57
C LEU A 201 -6.61 13.11 6.74
N LEU A 202 -7.47 12.93 7.74
CA LEU A 202 -8.14 11.65 7.98
C LEU A 202 -8.99 11.23 6.77
N ALA A 203 -9.70 12.17 6.15
CA ALA A 203 -10.43 11.92 4.91
C ALA A 203 -9.48 11.49 3.78
N ARG A 204 -8.34 12.15 3.61
CA ARG A 204 -7.34 11.80 2.60
C ARG A 204 -6.79 10.39 2.79
N LEU A 205 -6.53 9.98 4.02
CA LEU A 205 -5.96 8.67 4.36
C LEU A 205 -7.00 7.53 4.38
N PHE A 206 -8.25 7.79 4.73
CA PHE A 206 -9.19 6.71 5.08
C PHE A 206 -10.51 6.70 4.31
N SER A 207 -10.85 7.75 3.55
CA SER A 207 -12.13 7.77 2.82
C SER A 207 -12.20 6.76 1.68
N TRP A 208 -11.06 6.45 1.05
CA TRP A 208 -11.03 5.62 -0.16
C TRP A 208 -10.02 4.46 -0.09
N LEU A 209 -8.86 4.62 0.57
CA LEU A 209 -7.83 3.57 0.65
C LEU A 209 -8.35 2.25 1.26
N PRO A 210 -9.13 2.24 2.36
CA PRO A 210 -9.68 1.00 2.90
C PRO A 210 -10.65 0.30 1.96
N ALA A 211 -11.54 1.05 1.32
CA ALA A 211 -12.49 0.50 0.35
C ALA A 211 -11.75 -0.08 -0.86
N PHE A 212 -10.77 0.64 -1.38
CA PHE A 212 -9.94 0.16 -2.49
C PHE A 212 -9.18 -1.12 -2.12
N ARG A 213 -8.62 -1.19 -0.92
CA ARG A 213 -7.93 -2.39 -0.43
C ARG A 213 -8.86 -3.60 -0.36
N VAL A 214 -10.13 -3.43 0.00
CA VAL A 214 -11.12 -4.52 -0.05
C VAL A 214 -11.26 -5.07 -1.47
N LEU A 215 -11.33 -4.20 -2.47
CA LEU A 215 -11.44 -4.60 -3.88
C LEU A 215 -10.16 -5.31 -4.35
N MET A 216 -8.98 -4.81 -3.99
CA MET A 216 -7.70 -5.48 -4.30
C MET A 216 -7.62 -6.88 -3.68
N VAL A 217 -8.02 -7.00 -2.41
CA VAL A 217 -8.05 -8.29 -1.70
C VAL A 217 -9.06 -9.24 -2.35
N TRP A 218 -10.19 -8.73 -2.83
CA TRP A 218 -11.16 -9.51 -3.58
C TRP A 218 -10.61 -10.01 -4.93
N VAL A 219 -9.96 -9.13 -5.70
CA VAL A 219 -9.29 -9.52 -6.96
C VAL A 219 -8.22 -10.57 -6.70
N HIS A 220 -7.41 -10.40 -5.65
CA HIS A 220 -6.42 -11.40 -5.24
C HIS A 220 -7.09 -12.73 -4.88
N ASP A 221 -8.17 -12.73 -4.10
CA ASP A 221 -8.91 -13.93 -3.70
C ASP A 221 -9.42 -14.71 -4.92
N ARG A 222 -9.93 -14.00 -5.94
CA ARG A 222 -10.50 -14.59 -7.17
C ARG A 222 -9.47 -15.07 -8.19
N THR A 223 -8.25 -14.54 -8.17
CA THR A 223 -7.22 -14.83 -9.19
C THR A 223 -6.04 -15.62 -8.66
N GLN A 224 -5.73 -15.45 -7.36
CA GLN A 224 -4.45 -15.82 -6.75
C GLN A 224 -3.25 -15.24 -7.52
N SER A 225 -3.46 -14.18 -8.30
CA SER A 225 -2.43 -13.55 -9.13
C SER A 225 -1.88 -12.33 -8.42
N PHE A 226 -0.57 -12.33 -8.23
CA PHE A 226 0.14 -11.16 -7.71
C PHE A 226 0.04 -9.99 -8.70
N TRP A 227 0.19 -10.27 -9.99
CA TRP A 227 0.16 -9.26 -11.05
C TRP A 227 -1.20 -8.58 -11.20
N ALA A 228 -2.30 -9.30 -10.97
CA ALA A 228 -3.62 -8.68 -11.00
C ALA A 228 -3.75 -7.57 -9.93
N VAL A 229 -3.12 -7.76 -8.76
CA VAL A 229 -3.12 -6.75 -7.69
C VAL A 229 -2.17 -5.61 -8.01
N VAL A 230 -0.96 -5.91 -8.50
CA VAL A 230 0.00 -4.86 -8.91
C VAL A 230 -0.58 -3.96 -9.99
N LEU A 231 -1.21 -4.53 -11.02
CA LEU A 231 -1.85 -3.76 -12.09
C LEU A 231 -3.06 -2.96 -11.61
N MET A 232 -3.75 -3.45 -10.57
CA MET A 232 -4.84 -2.70 -9.95
C MET A 232 -4.33 -1.54 -9.09
N HIS A 233 -3.20 -1.72 -8.41
CA HIS A 233 -2.59 -0.69 -7.59
C HIS A 233 -1.94 0.40 -8.46
N ALA A 234 -1.19 0.02 -9.50
CA ALA A 234 -0.33 0.94 -10.25
C ALA A 234 -0.97 2.28 -10.67
N PRO A 235 -2.22 2.34 -11.16
CA PRO A 235 -2.87 3.60 -11.53
C PRO A 235 -3.08 4.58 -10.36
N LEU A 236 -3.04 4.13 -9.10
CA LEU A 236 -3.14 5.00 -7.93
C LEU A 236 -1.83 5.72 -7.61
N ALA A 237 -0.71 5.20 -8.10
CA ALA A 237 0.63 5.69 -7.86
C ALA A 237 1.25 6.34 -9.12
N ALA A 238 0.44 6.47 -10.18
CA ALA A 238 0.81 6.98 -11.50
C ALA A 238 0.44 8.45 -11.70
#